data_AF-A0A5J9SD80-F1
#
_entry.id   AF-A0A5J9SD80-F1
#
_cell.length_a   1.000
_cell.length_b   1.000
_cell.length_c   1.000
_cell.angle_alpha   90.00
_cell.angle_beta   90.00
_cell.angle_gamma   90.00
#
_symmetry.space_group_name_H-M   'P 1'
#
loop_
_entity.id
_entity.type
_entity.pdbx_description
1 polymer ?
#
loop_
_entity_poly.entity_id
_entity_poly.type
_entity_poly.pdbx_seq_one_letter_code
_entity_poly.pdbx_strand_id
1 'polypeptide(L)'
;MSAPPLLLGRLSRAASGFVAKSTSGFHVFRVDGYSLSKTLPGGACVGSDIFSVGGWKSPRSWQIGYYPNGVDEGNDNSDSVSLLLFFHHKGTGNERVQARYRFSLLDAAGNAVYARPAETAIFTSPGHGDDGLALARGYREFIGKQELERQCAGLLKGDSLAILCEVDGVTDVKDLSIQPQKKYTGDDDDDCDDPDYWDERRIVRQQNATTVWEVLKDDHLNLEFRRSLGPQEVNGMNDIPWPSTSLHLSFPAMSPSLLSAAGVGRHLARSASGYVAKAARGFQVFRIDGYSNTKRLPAGERITSNMFYIGGRYWDIDYYPNGADRSKDFTDSISIYLHAHCRGYGDQQKERVRAQYKFSLLDLAGNAAYELPIETGYFSFHGPDGRAGMEEVRCGYDEFIGKEELERRRESLLQGDCLAVRCDVGVMDLQHMFVEPPRQRTGHDDDDDY
;
A
#
# COMPACT_ATOMS: atom_id res chain seq x y z
N MET A 1 -86.23 9.53 5.52
CA MET A 1 -84.91 9.48 6.19
C MET A 1 -84.08 8.43 5.47
N SER A 2 -82.84 8.73 5.10
CA SER A 2 -81.99 7.82 4.30
C SER A 2 -80.69 7.55 5.06
N ALA A 3 -80.29 6.28 5.16
CA ALA A 3 -79.01 5.88 5.71
C ALA A 3 -77.95 5.81 4.59
N PRO A 4 -76.70 6.25 4.82
CA PRO A 4 -75.64 6.15 3.83
C PRO A 4 -75.14 4.69 3.68
N PRO A 5 -74.65 4.30 2.49
CA PRO A 5 -74.06 2.98 2.29
C PRO A 5 -72.68 2.88 2.95
N LEU A 6 -72.40 1.74 3.59
CA LEU A 6 -71.05 1.42 4.07
C LEU A 6 -70.13 1.11 2.89
N LEU A 7 -69.15 1.97 2.65
CA LEU A 7 -68.08 1.72 1.69
C LEU A 7 -67.13 0.65 2.22
N LEU A 8 -67.19 -0.55 1.63
CA LEU A 8 -66.20 -1.61 1.79
C LEU A 8 -64.87 -1.16 1.17
N GLY A 9 -64.05 -0.47 1.96
CA GLY A 9 -62.74 0.00 1.57
C GLY A 9 -61.82 -1.16 1.18
N ARG A 10 -61.44 -1.24 -0.10
CA ARG A 10 -60.37 -2.14 -0.54
C ARG A 10 -59.08 -1.77 0.19
N LEU A 11 -58.58 -2.67 1.03
CA LEU A 11 -57.24 -2.57 1.61
C LEU A 11 -56.18 -2.68 0.50
N SER A 12 -55.76 -1.53 -0.03
CA SER A 12 -54.63 -1.45 -0.95
C SER A 12 -53.34 -1.73 -0.18
N ARG A 13 -52.89 -2.99 -0.17
CA ARG A 13 -51.54 -3.37 0.29
C ARG A 13 -50.49 -2.75 -0.64
N ALA A 14 -50.07 -1.53 -0.31
CA ALA A 14 -48.86 -0.92 -0.87
C ALA A 14 -47.63 -1.62 -0.29
N ALA A 15 -47.25 -2.76 -0.88
CA ALA A 15 -46.02 -3.45 -0.53
C ALA A 15 -44.81 -2.70 -1.12
N SER A 16 -44.26 -1.76 -0.34
CA SER A 16 -43.04 -1.01 -0.69
C SER A 16 -41.80 -1.90 -0.57
N GLY A 17 -41.64 -2.83 -1.50
CA GLY A 17 -40.48 -3.73 -1.56
C GLY A 17 -39.20 -2.98 -1.92
N PHE A 18 -38.32 -2.76 -0.94
CA PHE A 18 -36.97 -2.26 -1.19
C PHE A 18 -36.14 -3.36 -1.85
N VAL A 19 -36.05 -3.33 -3.18
CA VAL A 19 -35.10 -4.16 -3.93
C VAL A 19 -33.72 -3.52 -3.77
N ALA A 20 -32.98 -3.96 -2.75
CA ALA A 20 -31.56 -3.64 -2.59
C ALA A 20 -30.81 -4.03 -3.86
N LYS A 21 -30.38 -3.05 -4.67
CA LYS A 21 -29.62 -3.29 -5.91
C LYS A 21 -28.17 -3.65 -5.56
N SER A 22 -28.00 -4.85 -5.01
CA SER A 22 -26.71 -5.42 -4.62
C SER A 22 -25.73 -5.28 -5.77
N THR A 23 -24.72 -4.44 -5.56
CA THR A 23 -23.71 -4.14 -6.58
C THR A 23 -22.49 -4.98 -6.28
N SER A 24 -22.21 -5.90 -7.21
CA SER A 24 -21.11 -6.85 -7.17
C SER A 24 -19.94 -6.29 -7.96
N GLY A 25 -18.71 -6.57 -7.53
CA GLY A 25 -17.52 -6.12 -8.22
C GLY A 25 -16.30 -6.92 -7.83
N PHE A 26 -15.23 -6.79 -8.62
CA PHE A 26 -13.97 -7.45 -8.34
C PHE A 26 -12.77 -6.63 -8.79
N HIS A 27 -11.63 -6.91 -8.17
CA HIS A 27 -10.33 -6.39 -8.55
C HIS A 27 -9.30 -7.51 -8.68
N VAL A 28 -8.49 -7.48 -9.75
CA VAL A 28 -7.34 -8.37 -9.93
C VAL A 28 -6.05 -7.60 -9.64
N PHE A 29 -5.36 -7.98 -8.57
CA PHE A 29 -4.08 -7.41 -8.17
C PHE A 29 -2.97 -8.40 -8.48
N ARG A 30 -1.96 -7.97 -9.25
CA ARG A 30 -0.83 -8.80 -9.70
C ARG A 30 0.50 -8.31 -9.11
N VAL A 31 1.28 -9.23 -8.54
CA VAL A 31 2.62 -8.96 -7.98
C VAL A 31 3.65 -9.76 -8.77
N ASP A 32 4.47 -9.08 -9.57
CA ASP A 32 5.60 -9.66 -10.29
C ASP A 32 6.87 -9.53 -9.46
N GLY A 33 7.71 -10.55 -9.45
CA GLY A 33 8.85 -10.65 -8.53
C GLY A 33 8.46 -11.22 -7.15
N TYR A 34 7.55 -12.21 -7.10
CA TYR A 34 7.12 -12.87 -5.86
C TYR A 34 8.32 -13.33 -5.00
N SER A 35 9.33 -13.94 -5.61
CA SER A 35 10.56 -14.40 -4.94
C SER A 35 11.27 -13.27 -4.18
N LEU A 36 11.27 -12.07 -4.75
CA LEU A 36 11.87 -10.87 -4.16
C LEU A 36 10.92 -10.16 -3.20
N SER A 37 9.60 -10.22 -3.40
CA SER A 37 8.62 -9.65 -2.47
C SER A 37 8.75 -10.20 -1.05
N LYS A 38 9.20 -11.47 -0.92
CA LYS A 38 9.61 -12.11 0.35
C LYS A 38 10.83 -11.46 1.05
N THR A 39 11.39 -10.39 0.51
CA THR A 39 12.36 -9.54 1.23
C THR A 39 11.68 -8.46 2.07
N LEU A 40 10.40 -8.15 1.85
CA LEU A 40 9.65 -7.21 2.69
C LEU A 40 9.68 -7.65 4.16
N PRO A 41 9.88 -6.72 5.11
CA PRO A 41 9.77 -7.04 6.52
C PRO A 41 8.35 -7.54 6.90
N GLY A 42 8.24 -8.29 7.99
CA GLY A 42 6.96 -8.59 8.64
C GLY A 42 6.25 -7.29 9.02
N GLY A 43 4.95 -7.22 8.72
CA GLY A 43 4.14 -5.99 8.82
C GLY A 43 4.21 -5.06 7.60
N ALA A 44 5.17 -5.24 6.67
CA ALA A 44 5.22 -4.47 5.43
C ALA A 44 4.39 -5.15 4.32
N CYS A 45 3.76 -4.35 3.45
CA CYS A 45 2.83 -4.84 2.43
C CYS A 45 3.10 -4.23 1.05
N VAL A 46 2.54 -4.87 0.01
CA VAL A 46 2.27 -4.22 -1.28
C VAL A 46 0.76 -3.98 -1.37
N GLY A 47 0.35 -2.72 -1.46
CA GLY A 47 -1.04 -2.36 -1.73
C GLY A 47 -1.40 -2.50 -3.21
N SER A 48 -2.65 -2.85 -3.51
CA SER A 48 -3.23 -2.66 -4.84
C SER A 48 -3.53 -1.17 -5.11
N ASP A 49 -3.92 -0.84 -6.35
CA ASP A 49 -4.68 0.40 -6.56
C ASP A 49 -6.00 0.39 -5.77
N ILE A 50 -6.51 1.58 -5.46
CA ILE A 50 -7.83 1.73 -4.84
C ILE A 50 -8.92 1.48 -5.91
N PHE A 51 -9.78 0.50 -5.67
CA PHE A 51 -10.88 0.12 -6.56
C PHE A 51 -12.25 0.44 -5.94
N SER A 52 -13.28 0.62 -6.77
CA SER A 52 -14.62 1.01 -6.33
C SER A 52 -15.64 -0.12 -6.48
N VAL A 53 -16.30 -0.51 -5.39
CA VAL A 53 -17.44 -1.46 -5.39
C VAL A 53 -18.52 -0.94 -4.43
N GLY A 54 -19.73 -0.76 -4.93
CA GLY A 54 -20.86 -0.20 -4.17
C GLY A 54 -21.90 0.38 -5.13
N GLY A 55 -23.05 0.81 -4.60
CA GLY A 55 -24.10 1.40 -5.43
C GLY A 55 -23.64 2.66 -6.15
N TRP A 56 -24.10 2.89 -7.38
CA TRP A 56 -23.68 4.02 -8.26
C TRP A 56 -23.72 5.41 -7.60
N LYS A 57 -24.62 5.65 -6.64
CA LYS A 57 -24.72 6.92 -5.91
C LYS A 57 -23.73 7.06 -4.74
N SER A 58 -23.16 5.96 -4.27
CA SER A 58 -22.28 5.87 -3.10
C SER A 58 -21.18 4.81 -3.33
N PRO A 59 -20.25 5.04 -4.29
CA PRO A 59 -19.17 4.10 -4.57
C PRO A 59 -18.22 3.99 -3.36
N ARG A 60 -17.94 2.76 -2.91
CA ARG A 60 -17.07 2.51 -1.76
C ARG A 60 -15.68 2.14 -2.23
N SER A 61 -14.66 2.75 -1.64
CA SER A 61 -13.27 2.60 -2.04
C SER A 61 -12.62 1.47 -1.24
N TRP A 62 -11.98 0.55 -1.94
CA TRP A 62 -11.39 -0.66 -1.38
C TRP A 62 -9.94 -0.80 -1.84
N GLN A 63 -9.11 -1.47 -1.06
CA GLN A 63 -7.71 -1.75 -1.43
C GLN A 63 -7.29 -3.11 -0.87
N ILE A 64 -6.55 -3.89 -1.66
CA ILE A 64 -5.95 -5.14 -1.20
C ILE A 64 -4.56 -4.83 -0.63
N GLY A 65 -4.25 -5.31 0.58
CA GLY A 65 -2.89 -5.37 1.10
C GLY A 65 -2.36 -6.80 1.03
N TYR A 66 -1.27 -7.00 0.29
CA TYR A 66 -0.55 -8.27 0.20
C TYR A 66 0.67 -8.25 1.12
N TYR A 67 0.74 -9.19 2.06
CA TYR A 67 1.83 -9.33 3.03
C TYR A 67 2.55 -10.65 2.79
N PRO A 68 3.69 -10.67 2.07
CA PRO A 68 4.42 -11.90 1.77
C PRO A 68 5.00 -12.57 3.03
N ASN A 69 5.30 -11.77 4.05
CA ASN A 69 5.94 -12.20 5.31
C ASN A 69 5.03 -11.92 6.53
N GLY A 70 3.71 -11.93 6.35
CA GLY A 70 2.76 -11.73 7.44
C GLY A 70 2.55 -10.27 7.85
N VAL A 71 1.49 -10.05 8.62
CA VAL A 71 1.03 -8.72 9.08
C VAL A 71 1.68 -8.25 10.39
N ASP A 72 2.43 -9.10 11.07
CA ASP A 72 2.94 -8.81 12.41
C ASP A 72 4.35 -8.22 12.34
N GLU A 73 4.49 -6.97 12.80
CA GLU A 73 5.76 -6.24 12.85
C GLU A 73 6.81 -7.02 13.66
N GLY A 74 7.99 -7.24 13.08
CA GLY A 74 9.08 -8.02 13.68
C GLY A 74 9.09 -9.52 13.34
N ASN A 75 8.02 -10.10 12.80
CA ASN A 75 8.03 -11.49 12.32
C ASN A 75 8.42 -11.58 10.83
N ASP A 76 9.67 -11.25 10.51
CA ASP A 76 10.18 -11.17 9.13
C ASP A 76 10.19 -12.52 8.38
N ASN A 77 9.96 -13.64 9.09
CA ASN A 77 10.03 -15.01 8.58
C ASN A 77 8.70 -15.79 8.70
N SER A 78 7.54 -15.13 8.78
CA SER A 78 6.22 -15.81 8.79
C SER A 78 6.12 -16.88 7.70
N ASP A 79 5.70 -18.10 8.07
CA ASP A 79 5.49 -19.20 7.12
C ASP A 79 4.23 -19.03 6.24
N SER A 80 3.46 -17.97 6.43
CA SER A 80 2.18 -17.72 5.76
C SER A 80 2.11 -16.34 5.11
N VAL A 81 1.50 -16.29 3.92
CA VAL A 81 1.13 -15.04 3.23
C VAL A 81 -0.19 -14.53 3.82
N SER A 82 -0.30 -13.23 4.09
CA SER A 82 -1.58 -12.61 4.45
C SER A 82 -2.19 -11.83 3.28
N LEU A 83 -3.52 -11.84 3.19
CA LEU A 83 -4.29 -10.99 2.28
C LEU A 83 -5.36 -10.25 3.09
N LEU A 84 -5.28 -8.92 3.09
CA LEU A 84 -6.23 -8.04 3.77
C LEU A 84 -6.94 -7.12 2.77
N LEU A 85 -8.18 -6.78 3.10
CA LEU A 85 -9.05 -5.84 2.41
C LEU A 85 -9.27 -4.62 3.31
N PHE A 86 -8.78 -3.47 2.85
CA PHE A 86 -8.96 -2.17 3.47
C PHE A 86 -10.18 -1.47 2.87
N PHE A 87 -10.90 -0.73 3.70
CA PHE A 87 -12.04 0.10 3.29
C PHE A 87 -11.70 1.57 3.56
N HIS A 88 -11.71 2.37 2.50
CA HIS A 88 -11.34 3.78 2.50
C HIS A 88 -12.59 4.65 2.32
N HIS A 89 -12.70 5.70 3.13
CA HIS A 89 -13.74 6.72 3.03
C HIS A 89 -13.08 8.11 2.96
N LYS A 90 -13.57 8.99 2.07
CA LYS A 90 -13.01 10.33 1.85
C LYS A 90 -13.78 11.47 2.54
N GLY A 91 -14.82 11.13 3.31
CA GLY A 91 -15.62 12.07 4.10
C GLY A 91 -15.22 12.13 5.57
N THR A 92 -15.78 13.10 6.30
CA THR A 92 -15.36 13.48 7.65
C THR A 92 -16.08 12.71 8.77
N GLY A 93 -16.16 11.38 8.67
CA GLY A 93 -16.77 10.56 9.72
C GLY A 93 -16.63 9.06 9.49
N ASN A 94 -16.61 8.29 10.59
CA ASN A 94 -16.37 6.84 10.58
C ASN A 94 -17.56 6.12 9.92
N GLU A 95 -17.45 5.86 8.62
CA GLU A 95 -18.44 5.14 7.85
C GLU A 95 -18.32 3.63 8.12
N ARG A 96 -19.46 2.92 8.19
CA ARG A 96 -19.52 1.49 8.47
C ARG A 96 -20.39 0.78 7.44
N VAL A 97 -19.78 -0.14 6.70
CA VAL A 97 -20.45 -0.98 5.70
C VAL A 97 -20.34 -2.45 6.08
N GLN A 98 -21.41 -3.19 5.85
CA GLN A 98 -21.33 -4.64 5.77
C GLN A 98 -21.09 -5.01 4.30
N ALA A 99 -20.11 -5.87 4.05
CA ALA A 99 -19.86 -6.42 2.72
C ALA A 99 -19.48 -7.90 2.83
N ARG A 100 -19.80 -8.68 1.79
CA ARG A 100 -19.28 -10.03 1.60
C ARG A 100 -18.07 -9.95 0.68
N TYR A 101 -16.97 -10.60 1.06
CA TYR A 101 -15.73 -10.60 0.28
C TYR A 101 -15.15 -12.01 0.11
N ARG A 102 -14.33 -12.22 -0.92
CA ARG A 102 -13.49 -13.42 -1.10
C ARG A 102 -12.13 -13.02 -1.65
N PHE A 103 -11.09 -13.74 -1.23
CA PHE A 103 -9.79 -13.78 -1.90
C PHE A 103 -9.55 -15.13 -2.58
N SER A 104 -9.05 -15.08 -3.82
CA SER A 104 -8.63 -16.25 -4.62
C SER A 104 -7.30 -15.96 -5.33
N LEU A 105 -6.53 -17.01 -5.63
CA LEU A 105 -5.34 -16.94 -6.47
C LEU A 105 -5.65 -17.49 -7.86
N LEU A 106 -5.18 -16.77 -8.88
CA LEU A 106 -5.43 -17.09 -10.28
C LEU A 106 -4.24 -17.82 -10.92
N ASP A 107 -4.53 -18.76 -11.82
CA ASP A 107 -3.52 -19.30 -12.73
C ASP A 107 -3.19 -18.31 -13.87
N ALA A 108 -2.23 -18.70 -14.71
CA ALA A 108 -1.81 -17.90 -15.87
C ALA A 108 -2.86 -17.77 -16.99
N ALA A 109 -4.01 -18.45 -16.89
CA ALA A 109 -5.17 -18.30 -17.76
C ALA A 109 -6.31 -17.47 -17.10
N GLY A 110 -6.16 -17.09 -15.83
CA GLY A 110 -7.12 -16.30 -15.07
C GLY A 110 -8.16 -17.13 -14.29
N ASN A 111 -7.99 -18.45 -14.17
CA ASN A 111 -8.89 -19.32 -13.40
C ASN A 111 -8.52 -19.27 -11.91
N ALA A 112 -9.51 -19.19 -11.01
CA ALA A 112 -9.29 -19.34 -9.58
C ALA A 112 -8.98 -20.80 -9.23
N VAL A 113 -7.77 -21.07 -8.75
CA VAL A 113 -7.29 -22.42 -8.39
C VAL A 113 -7.22 -22.62 -6.87
N TYR A 114 -6.80 -21.58 -6.14
CA TYR A 114 -6.84 -21.54 -4.68
C TYR A 114 -7.80 -20.45 -4.23
N ALA A 115 -8.64 -20.72 -3.23
CA ALA A 115 -9.56 -19.73 -2.67
C ALA A 115 -9.88 -20.05 -1.22
N ARG A 116 -10.07 -19.01 -0.41
CA ARG A 116 -10.70 -19.15 0.91
C ARG A 116 -12.23 -19.03 0.77
N PRO A 117 -13.02 -19.46 1.77
CA PRO A 117 -14.46 -19.22 1.80
C PRO A 117 -14.80 -17.73 1.62
N ALA A 118 -16.03 -17.42 1.18
CA ALA A 118 -16.48 -16.03 1.17
C ALA A 118 -17.00 -15.65 2.57
N GLU A 119 -16.56 -14.51 3.09
CA GLU A 119 -16.90 -14.03 4.43
C GLU A 119 -17.73 -12.75 4.37
N THR A 120 -18.65 -12.57 5.31
CA THR A 120 -19.40 -11.31 5.49
C THR A 120 -18.85 -10.60 6.72
N ALA A 121 -18.34 -9.38 6.55
CA ALA A 121 -17.73 -8.60 7.61
C ALA A 121 -18.26 -7.16 7.65
N ILE A 122 -18.17 -6.53 8.83
CA ILE A 122 -18.34 -5.08 8.97
C ILE A 122 -16.97 -4.42 8.85
N PHE A 123 -16.84 -3.56 7.85
CA PHE A 123 -15.72 -2.68 7.62
C PHE A 123 -16.04 -1.31 8.24
N THR A 124 -15.03 -0.68 8.82
CA THR A 124 -15.11 0.69 9.34
C THR A 124 -13.99 1.47 8.67
N SER A 125 -14.29 2.66 8.14
CA SER A 125 -13.24 3.53 7.60
C SER A 125 -12.34 4.04 8.74
N PRO A 126 -11.01 4.07 8.58
CA PRO A 126 -10.12 4.65 9.57
C PRO A 126 -10.49 6.10 9.91
N GLY A 127 -10.51 6.41 11.21
CA GLY A 127 -10.43 7.78 11.71
C GLY A 127 -9.02 8.33 11.61
N HIS A 128 -8.87 9.63 11.90
CA HIS A 128 -7.56 10.28 11.88
C HIS A 128 -6.68 9.75 13.02
N GLY A 129 -5.64 8.98 12.69
CA GLY A 129 -4.73 8.34 13.66
C GLY A 129 -5.15 6.93 14.10
N ASP A 130 -6.17 6.33 13.48
CA ASP A 130 -6.49 4.90 13.67
C ASP A 130 -5.46 4.02 12.94
N ASP A 131 -5.00 2.93 13.57
CA ASP A 131 -4.22 1.90 12.86
C ASP A 131 -5.13 1.12 11.91
N GLY A 132 -5.05 1.46 10.61
CA GLY A 132 -5.83 0.85 9.55
C GLY A 132 -5.70 -0.68 9.46
N LEU A 133 -4.60 -1.26 9.95
CA LEU A 133 -4.37 -2.71 9.98
C LEU A 133 -5.33 -3.43 10.94
N ALA A 134 -5.78 -2.76 12.01
CA ALA A 134 -6.78 -3.29 12.94
C ALA A 134 -8.22 -3.20 12.38
N LEU A 135 -8.47 -2.27 11.45
CA LEU A 135 -9.78 -2.04 10.84
C LEU A 135 -10.00 -2.84 9.55
N ALA A 136 -8.93 -3.30 8.89
CA ALA A 136 -8.96 -4.21 7.75
C ALA A 136 -9.61 -5.56 8.07
N ARG A 137 -10.07 -6.27 7.03
CA ARG A 137 -10.63 -7.64 7.13
C ARG A 137 -9.93 -8.56 6.13
N GLY A 138 -9.81 -9.84 6.44
CA GLY A 138 -9.12 -10.79 5.58
C GLY A 138 -8.39 -11.85 6.37
N TYR A 139 -7.44 -12.48 5.70
CA TYR A 139 -6.72 -13.64 6.20
C TYR A 139 -5.31 -13.24 6.61
N ARG A 140 -5.06 -13.21 7.93
CA ARG A 140 -3.69 -13.13 8.49
C ARG A 140 -2.85 -14.35 8.07
N GLU A 141 -3.50 -15.49 7.92
CA GLU A 141 -2.95 -16.70 7.29
C GLU A 141 -3.84 -17.08 6.11
N PHE A 142 -3.48 -16.61 4.90
CA PHE A 142 -4.25 -16.89 3.68
C PHE A 142 -3.86 -18.23 3.06
N ILE A 143 -2.56 -18.44 2.86
CA ILE A 143 -1.95 -19.66 2.33
C ILE A 143 -0.53 -19.81 2.89
N GLY A 144 -0.15 -21.04 3.27
CA GLY A 144 1.21 -21.32 3.71
C GLY A 144 2.21 -21.22 2.54
N LYS A 145 3.39 -20.65 2.76
CA LYS A 145 4.44 -20.54 1.73
C LYS A 145 4.83 -21.90 1.17
N GLN A 146 4.95 -22.93 2.01
CA GLN A 146 5.22 -24.29 1.56
C GLN A 146 4.09 -24.86 0.66
N GLU A 147 2.84 -24.48 0.90
CA GLU A 147 1.70 -24.87 0.06
C GLU A 147 1.78 -24.11 -1.28
N LEU A 148 1.91 -22.78 -1.24
CA LEU A 148 2.01 -21.93 -2.43
C LEU A 148 3.20 -22.29 -3.34
N GLU A 149 4.38 -22.53 -2.76
CA GLU A 149 5.64 -22.72 -3.49
C GLU A 149 5.90 -24.16 -3.92
N ARG A 150 5.25 -25.16 -3.32
CA ARG A 150 5.42 -26.59 -3.69
C ARG A 150 4.17 -27.24 -4.25
N GLN A 151 3.00 -26.99 -3.66
CA GLN A 151 1.75 -27.64 -4.05
C GLN A 151 1.01 -26.83 -5.12
N CYS A 152 0.99 -25.50 -4.98
CA CYS A 152 0.35 -24.56 -5.90
C CYS A 152 1.34 -23.81 -6.80
N ALA A 153 2.55 -24.36 -7.03
CA ALA A 153 3.65 -23.69 -7.74
C ALA A 153 3.28 -23.16 -9.15
N GLY A 154 2.27 -23.76 -9.81
CA GLY A 154 1.73 -23.26 -11.08
C GLY A 154 1.09 -21.87 -11.02
N LEU A 155 0.78 -21.37 -9.82
CA LEU A 155 0.26 -20.02 -9.58
C LEU A 155 1.36 -18.95 -9.46
N LEU A 156 2.63 -19.37 -9.40
CA LEU A 156 3.81 -18.50 -9.40
C LEU A 156 4.53 -18.48 -10.76
N LYS A 157 3.80 -18.75 -11.86
CA LYS A 157 4.38 -18.90 -13.19
C LYS A 157 5.04 -17.59 -13.66
N GLY A 158 6.36 -17.62 -13.83
CA GLY A 158 7.15 -16.44 -14.19
C GLY A 158 7.45 -15.52 -13.00
N ASP A 159 7.45 -16.07 -11.79
CA ASP A 159 7.62 -15.34 -10.52
C ASP A 159 6.56 -14.25 -10.29
N SER A 160 5.35 -14.49 -10.80
CA SER A 160 4.19 -13.59 -10.72
C SER A 160 3.08 -14.26 -9.93
N LEU A 161 2.52 -13.55 -8.94
CA LEU A 161 1.34 -13.96 -8.17
C LEU A 161 0.14 -13.09 -8.56
N ALA A 162 -0.99 -13.72 -8.94
CA ALA A 162 -2.23 -13.02 -9.29
C ALA A 162 -3.32 -13.28 -8.25
N ILE A 163 -3.84 -12.21 -7.64
CA ILE A 163 -4.84 -12.21 -6.57
C ILE A 163 -6.15 -11.62 -7.10
N LEU A 164 -7.24 -12.38 -7.01
CA LEU A 164 -8.61 -11.89 -7.23
C LEU A 164 -9.26 -11.57 -5.88
N CYS A 165 -9.77 -10.34 -5.73
CA CYS A 165 -10.71 -9.98 -4.68
C CYS A 165 -12.11 -9.81 -5.28
N GLU A 166 -13.09 -10.57 -4.80
CA GLU A 166 -14.51 -10.39 -5.09
C GLU A 166 -15.17 -9.65 -3.91
N VAL A 167 -16.04 -8.66 -4.19
CA VAL A 167 -16.79 -7.91 -3.19
C VAL A 167 -18.26 -7.79 -3.61
N ASP A 168 -19.16 -8.17 -2.71
CA ASP A 168 -20.61 -8.29 -2.92
C ASP A 168 -21.42 -7.69 -1.76
N GLY A 169 -22.68 -7.36 -2.02
CA GLY A 169 -23.66 -7.11 -0.95
C GLY A 169 -23.35 -5.90 -0.07
N VAL A 170 -22.53 -4.97 -0.56
CA VAL A 170 -22.12 -3.74 0.14
C VAL A 170 -23.37 -2.96 0.58
N THR A 171 -23.60 -2.89 1.88
CA THR A 171 -24.78 -2.31 2.52
C THR A 171 -24.34 -1.43 3.68
N ASP A 172 -24.89 -0.22 3.80
CA ASP A 172 -24.60 0.66 4.94
C ASP A 172 -25.20 0.09 6.23
N VAL A 173 -24.43 0.05 7.31
CA VAL A 173 -24.88 -0.54 8.59
C VAL A 173 -26.07 0.23 9.19
N LYS A 174 -26.27 1.49 8.78
CA LYS A 174 -27.44 2.30 9.13
C LYS A 174 -28.74 1.77 8.52
N ASP A 175 -28.69 1.13 7.35
CA ASP A 175 -29.88 0.57 6.70
C ASP A 175 -30.28 -0.77 7.34
N LEU A 176 -29.31 -1.50 7.90
CA LEU A 176 -29.54 -2.76 8.61
C LEU A 176 -30.35 -2.59 9.91
N SER A 177 -30.32 -1.41 10.54
CA SER A 177 -31.10 -1.14 11.76
C SER A 177 -32.57 -0.79 11.49
N ILE A 178 -32.97 -0.55 10.23
CA ILE A 178 -34.34 -0.17 9.84
C ILE A 178 -35.21 -1.43 9.59
N GLN A 179 -35.12 -2.41 10.48
CA GLN A 179 -35.92 -3.64 10.51
C GLN A 179 -36.93 -3.57 11.67
N PRO A 180 -38.19 -3.16 11.43
CA PRO A 180 -39.14 -2.88 12.51
C PRO A 180 -39.74 -4.15 13.13
N GLN A 181 -39.00 -4.80 14.05
CA GLN A 181 -39.59 -5.72 15.02
C GLN A 181 -40.36 -4.98 16.14
N LYS A 182 -41.47 -4.34 15.78
CA LYS A 182 -42.57 -4.09 16.72
C LYS A 182 -43.79 -4.89 16.27
N LYS A 183 -43.85 -6.11 16.77
CA LYS A 183 -45.05 -6.96 16.71
C LYS A 183 -46.09 -6.33 17.64
N TYR A 184 -47.05 -5.58 17.08
CA TYR A 184 -48.22 -5.12 17.82
C TYR A 184 -49.03 -6.35 18.26
N THR A 185 -48.83 -6.76 19.50
CA THR A 185 -49.92 -7.26 20.33
C THR A 185 -50.60 -6.01 20.92
N GLY A 186 -51.91 -5.89 20.78
CA GLY A 186 -52.70 -5.30 21.88
C GLY A 186 -52.51 -6.18 23.13
N ASP A 187 -52.83 -5.74 24.33
CA ASP A 187 -54.07 -5.03 24.67
C ASP A 187 -53.83 -4.08 25.88
N ASP A 188 -54.93 -3.54 26.40
CA ASP A 188 -55.13 -2.97 27.75
C ASP A 188 -54.47 -1.62 28.15
N ASP A 189 -55.35 -0.61 28.17
CA ASP A 189 -55.68 0.30 29.29
C ASP A 189 -54.82 1.55 29.66
N ASP A 190 -55.48 2.70 29.42
CA ASP A 190 -55.78 3.84 30.31
C ASP A 190 -54.71 4.78 30.92
N ASP A 191 -54.93 6.07 30.60
CA ASP A 191 -54.89 7.28 31.42
C ASP A 191 -53.71 7.60 32.38
N CYS A 192 -52.98 8.65 32.02
CA CYS A 192 -52.70 9.80 32.91
C CYS A 192 -52.42 11.06 32.06
N ASP A 193 -53.05 12.20 32.39
CA ASP A 193 -52.86 13.48 31.68
C ASP A 193 -51.48 14.12 31.92
N ASP A 194 -50.91 14.75 30.89
CA ASP A 194 -49.91 15.83 31.02
C ASP A 194 -50.17 16.92 29.95
N PRO A 195 -50.79 18.06 30.32
CA PRO A 195 -51.31 19.02 29.35
C PRO A 195 -50.48 20.32 29.22
N ASP A 196 -49.19 20.27 28.85
CA ASP A 196 -48.48 21.50 28.41
C ASP A 196 -47.18 21.32 27.55
N TYR A 197 -47.31 21.05 26.23
CA TYR A 197 -46.43 21.69 25.21
C TYR A 197 -46.96 21.60 23.76
N TRP A 198 -46.92 22.71 23.02
CA TRP A 198 -47.28 22.86 21.59
C TRP A 198 -46.03 23.24 20.75
N ASP A 199 -45.85 22.95 19.44
CA ASP A 199 -46.41 21.92 18.52
C ASP A 199 -45.26 21.32 17.65
N GLU A 200 -44.91 21.63 16.38
CA GLU A 200 -45.48 22.44 15.28
C GLU A 200 -45.74 21.51 14.07
N ARG A 201 -46.95 21.51 13.51
CA ARG A 201 -47.27 20.71 12.30
C ARG A 201 -46.94 21.45 11.00
N ARG A 202 -46.27 20.72 10.09
CA ARG A 202 -46.31 20.77 8.60
C ARG A 202 -46.96 22.00 7.94
N ILE A 203 -46.31 22.55 6.90
CA ILE A 203 -46.94 22.65 5.56
C ILE A 203 -45.92 22.81 4.41
N VAL A 204 -46.37 22.54 3.18
CA VAL A 204 -45.57 22.45 1.94
C VAL A 204 -45.66 23.74 1.10
N ARG A 205 -44.55 24.13 0.45
CA ARG A 205 -44.45 24.80 -0.87
C ARG A 205 -43.02 24.57 -1.41
N GLN A 206 -42.76 24.01 -2.61
CA GLN A 206 -43.17 24.27 -4.01
C GLN A 206 -42.29 25.29 -4.75
N GLN A 207 -41.84 24.86 -5.95
CA GLN A 207 -41.36 25.66 -7.10
C GLN A 207 -40.00 26.36 -6.92
N ASN A 208 -39.20 26.61 -7.98
CA ASN A 208 -39.40 26.38 -9.42
C ASN A 208 -38.10 25.92 -10.13
N ALA A 209 -38.20 25.56 -11.42
CA ALA A 209 -37.06 25.10 -12.23
C ALA A 209 -36.46 26.22 -13.11
N THR A 210 -35.19 26.07 -13.49
CA THR A 210 -34.59 26.69 -14.68
C THR A 210 -33.63 25.71 -15.35
N THR A 211 -33.65 25.64 -16.69
CA THR A 211 -32.69 24.89 -17.51
C THR A 211 -31.74 25.87 -18.19
N VAL A 212 -30.44 25.56 -18.25
CA VAL A 212 -29.48 26.18 -19.17
C VAL A 212 -28.59 25.08 -19.76
N TRP A 213 -28.31 25.16 -21.06
CA TRP A 213 -27.34 24.35 -21.79
C TRP A 213 -26.32 25.30 -22.43
N GLU A 214 -25.02 25.06 -22.21
CA GLU A 214 -23.89 25.42 -23.09
C GLU A 214 -22.64 24.73 -22.46
N VAL A 215 -21.92 23.81 -23.12
CA VAL A 215 -21.08 23.88 -24.34
C VAL A 215 -19.62 24.21 -24.01
N LEU A 216 -18.71 23.47 -24.66
CA LEU A 216 -17.27 23.44 -24.45
C LEU A 216 -16.56 24.71 -24.95
N LYS A 217 -15.38 25.01 -24.38
CA LYS A 217 -14.10 24.86 -25.11
C LYS A 217 -12.83 24.95 -24.25
N ASP A 218 -11.90 24.06 -24.62
CA ASP A 218 -10.43 24.16 -24.69
C ASP A 218 -9.69 25.28 -23.94
N ASP A 219 -8.57 24.91 -23.29
CA ASP A 219 -7.27 25.47 -23.71
C ASP A 219 -6.10 24.49 -23.43
N HIS A 220 -4.96 24.71 -24.11
CA HIS A 220 -3.81 23.79 -24.13
C HIS A 220 -2.74 24.08 -23.07
N LEU A 221 -2.07 23.03 -22.56
CA LEU A 221 -0.67 23.13 -22.13
C LEU A 221 0.14 21.87 -22.48
N ASN A 222 1.20 22.07 -23.27
CA ASN A 222 2.26 21.08 -23.51
C ASN A 222 3.30 21.13 -22.38
N LEU A 223 3.88 19.98 -22.04
CA LEU A 223 5.13 19.90 -21.27
C LEU A 223 5.95 18.68 -21.73
N GLU A 224 6.91 18.90 -22.62
CA GLU A 224 7.94 17.91 -22.93
C GLU A 224 8.88 17.73 -21.73
N PHE A 225 9.22 16.49 -21.39
CA PHE A 225 10.38 16.22 -20.53
C PHE A 225 11.45 15.48 -21.33
N ARG A 226 12.58 16.16 -21.55
CA ARG A 226 13.73 15.61 -22.28
C ARG A 226 14.38 14.49 -21.49
N ARG A 227 14.64 13.36 -22.14
CA ARG A 227 15.54 12.32 -21.60
C ARG A 227 16.93 12.90 -21.43
N SER A 228 17.42 12.98 -20.18
CA SER A 228 18.86 12.99 -19.92
C SER A 228 19.42 11.58 -19.99
N LEU A 229 20.72 11.46 -20.28
CA LEU A 229 21.39 10.17 -20.40
C LEU A 229 21.77 9.66 -19.00
N GLY A 230 21.44 8.40 -18.70
CA GLY A 230 21.87 7.74 -17.46
C GLY A 230 23.38 7.47 -17.48
N PRO A 231 24.08 7.53 -16.31
CA PRO A 231 25.49 7.19 -16.23
C PRO A 231 25.74 5.70 -16.52
N GLN A 232 26.92 5.44 -17.05
CA GLN A 232 27.37 4.17 -17.60
C GLN A 232 27.60 3.10 -16.52
N GLU A 233 27.13 1.87 -16.76
CA GLU A 233 27.48 0.71 -15.91
C GLU A 233 28.99 0.45 -15.95
N VAL A 234 29.61 0.36 -14.77
CA VAL A 234 31.01 -0.07 -14.61
C VAL A 234 31.06 -1.33 -13.74
N ASN A 235 31.68 -2.38 -14.29
CA ASN A 235 31.63 -3.74 -13.74
C ASN A 235 32.39 -3.84 -12.40
N GLY A 236 31.68 -4.26 -11.35
CA GLY A 236 32.28 -4.58 -10.05
C GLY A 236 31.33 -5.19 -9.02
N MET A 237 30.19 -5.78 -9.45
CA MET A 237 29.05 -6.08 -8.56
C MET A 237 28.50 -7.51 -8.67
N ASN A 238 29.30 -8.45 -9.21
CA ASN A 238 28.86 -9.83 -9.47
C ASN A 238 28.80 -10.71 -8.21
N ASP A 239 29.57 -10.38 -7.17
CA ASP A 239 29.86 -11.30 -6.06
C ASP A 239 28.88 -11.21 -4.87
N ILE A 240 27.77 -10.46 -5.00
CA ILE A 240 26.70 -10.45 -3.99
C ILE A 240 25.62 -11.48 -4.38
N PRO A 241 25.47 -12.60 -3.64
CA PRO A 241 24.60 -13.71 -4.02
C PRO A 241 23.12 -13.36 -3.90
N TRP A 242 22.54 -12.94 -5.01
CA TRP A 242 21.10 -12.83 -5.24
C TRP A 242 20.75 -13.62 -6.51
N PRO A 243 19.53 -14.17 -6.64
CA PRO A 243 19.10 -14.86 -7.86
C PRO A 243 18.91 -13.87 -9.01
N SER A 244 19.97 -13.62 -9.77
CA SER A 244 19.99 -12.69 -10.91
C SER A 244 19.28 -13.27 -12.14
N THR A 245 17.96 -13.19 -12.18
CA THR A 245 17.14 -13.50 -13.37
C THR A 245 16.43 -12.27 -13.92
N SER A 246 17.20 -11.28 -14.40
CA SER A 246 16.70 -10.18 -15.24
C SER A 246 16.31 -10.71 -16.62
N LEU A 247 15.17 -11.38 -16.72
CA LEU A 247 14.58 -11.80 -17.98
C LEU A 247 13.66 -10.69 -18.50
N HIS A 248 14.07 -10.02 -19.58
CA HIS A 248 13.34 -8.91 -20.17
C HIS A 248 12.15 -9.40 -21.01
N LEU A 249 11.10 -9.88 -20.34
CA LEU A 249 10.02 -10.67 -20.93
C LEU A 249 8.81 -9.82 -21.33
N SER A 250 8.77 -9.43 -22.61
CA SER A 250 7.57 -8.90 -23.26
C SER A 250 6.50 -10.00 -23.36
N PHE A 251 5.44 -9.92 -22.54
CA PHE A 251 4.38 -10.93 -22.50
C PHE A 251 2.96 -10.35 -22.65
N PRO A 252 2.00 -11.16 -23.14
CA PRO A 252 0.71 -10.64 -23.59
C PRO A 252 -0.22 -10.22 -22.44
N ALA A 253 -1.08 -9.25 -22.72
CA ALA A 253 -2.13 -8.83 -21.80
C ALA A 253 -3.04 -10.01 -21.44
N MET A 254 -3.16 -10.29 -20.14
CA MET A 254 -4.13 -11.27 -19.63
C MET A 254 -5.53 -10.79 -20.02
N SER A 255 -6.23 -11.57 -20.84
CA SER A 255 -7.61 -11.29 -21.25
C SER A 255 -8.55 -11.93 -20.23
N PRO A 256 -9.25 -11.17 -19.37
CA PRO A 256 -10.09 -11.74 -18.31
C PRO A 256 -11.44 -12.21 -18.87
N SER A 257 -11.40 -13.38 -19.51
CA SER A 257 -12.52 -14.18 -20.01
C SER A 257 -13.38 -14.75 -18.88
N LEU A 258 -13.83 -13.87 -17.99
CA LEU A 258 -14.54 -14.23 -16.76
C LEU A 258 -16.04 -14.40 -17.03
N LEU A 259 -16.49 -15.65 -16.86
CA LEU A 259 -17.84 -16.08 -16.50
C LEU A 259 -19.00 -15.40 -17.26
N SER A 260 -19.49 -16.08 -18.30
CA SER A 260 -20.78 -15.76 -18.94
C SER A 260 -21.96 -16.02 -17.99
N ALA A 261 -22.29 -15.02 -17.17
CA ALA A 261 -23.47 -15.01 -16.32
C ALA A 261 -24.64 -14.35 -17.07
N ALA A 262 -25.41 -15.13 -17.83
CA ALA A 262 -26.63 -14.67 -18.47
C ALA A 262 -27.69 -14.27 -17.41
N GLY A 263 -27.77 -12.97 -17.08
CA GLY A 263 -28.61 -12.50 -15.97
C GLY A 263 -28.71 -10.97 -15.83
N VAL A 264 -29.61 -10.39 -16.63
CA VAL A 264 -30.28 -9.07 -16.48
C VAL A 264 -29.60 -8.03 -15.56
N GLY A 265 -28.96 -7.02 -16.18
CA GLY A 265 -28.90 -5.66 -15.60
C GLY A 265 -27.98 -5.41 -14.39
N ARG A 266 -27.02 -6.30 -14.11
CA ARG A 266 -26.00 -6.09 -13.08
C ARG A 266 -24.84 -5.24 -13.63
N HIS A 267 -24.63 -4.04 -13.09
CA HIS A 267 -23.35 -3.34 -13.25
C HIS A 267 -22.31 -4.04 -12.38
N LEU A 268 -21.42 -4.80 -13.02
CA LEU A 268 -20.23 -5.37 -12.39
C LEU A 268 -19.10 -4.35 -12.44
N ALA A 269 -18.63 -3.89 -11.28
CA ALA A 269 -17.39 -3.13 -11.23
C ALA A 269 -16.20 -4.07 -11.51
N ARG A 270 -15.39 -3.76 -12.52
CA ARG A 270 -14.22 -4.55 -12.93
C ARG A 270 -12.99 -3.65 -12.88
N SER A 271 -11.95 -4.07 -12.18
CA SER A 271 -10.71 -3.31 -12.02
C SER A 271 -9.51 -4.27 -11.97
N ALA A 272 -8.33 -3.78 -12.31
CA ALA A 272 -7.08 -4.51 -12.15
C ALA A 272 -5.92 -3.54 -11.87
N SER A 273 -4.89 -4.00 -11.16
CA SER A 273 -3.64 -3.28 -10.91
C SER A 273 -2.49 -4.26 -10.73
N GLY A 274 -1.26 -3.76 -10.72
CA GLY A 274 -0.13 -4.59 -10.33
C GLY A 274 1.14 -3.83 -10.05
N TYR A 275 2.14 -4.54 -9.53
CA TYR A 275 3.44 -3.99 -9.17
C TYR A 275 4.54 -4.99 -9.53
N VAL A 276 5.73 -4.49 -9.87
CA VAL A 276 6.96 -5.29 -10.00
C VAL A 276 7.88 -5.00 -8.81
N ALA A 277 8.24 -6.04 -8.08
CA ALA A 277 9.39 -6.05 -7.18
C ALA A 277 10.68 -6.23 -8.00
N LYS A 278 11.63 -5.29 -7.87
CA LYS A 278 12.93 -5.35 -8.57
C LYS A 278 14.07 -5.14 -7.59
N ALA A 279 15.18 -5.84 -7.78
CA ALA A 279 16.38 -5.62 -6.99
C ALA A 279 17.10 -4.36 -7.49
N ALA A 280 17.21 -3.34 -6.64
CA ALA A 280 18.00 -2.14 -6.90
C ALA A 280 19.30 -2.21 -6.11
N ARG A 281 20.41 -1.86 -6.76
CA ARG A 281 21.72 -1.68 -6.13
C ARG A 281 22.31 -0.34 -6.57
N GLY A 282 23.11 0.27 -5.71
CA GLY A 282 23.88 1.45 -6.02
C GLY A 282 24.90 1.72 -4.92
N PHE A 283 25.67 2.79 -5.07
CA PHE A 283 26.61 3.23 -4.05
C PHE A 283 26.74 4.75 -4.03
N GLN A 284 27.16 5.29 -2.89
CA GLN A 284 27.59 6.68 -2.75
C GLN A 284 29.00 6.70 -2.19
N VAL A 285 29.86 7.56 -2.76
CA VAL A 285 31.15 7.91 -2.16
C VAL A 285 31.00 9.25 -1.45
N PHE A 286 31.05 9.24 -0.12
CA PHE A 286 31.07 10.43 0.71
C PHE A 286 32.51 10.81 0.99
N ARG A 287 32.96 11.92 0.39
CA ARG A 287 34.29 12.48 0.61
C ARG A 287 34.23 13.60 1.64
N ILE A 288 35.14 13.54 2.62
CA ILE A 288 35.23 14.44 3.76
C ILE A 288 36.63 15.07 3.71
N ASP A 289 36.72 16.26 3.11
CA ASP A 289 37.95 17.05 3.04
C ASP A 289 38.18 17.81 4.35
N GLY A 290 39.41 17.79 4.86
CA GLY A 290 39.76 18.43 6.13
C GLY A 290 39.43 17.57 7.36
N TYR A 291 39.64 16.25 7.28
CA TYR A 291 39.41 15.28 8.35
C TYR A 291 39.95 15.73 9.72
N SER A 292 41.16 16.33 9.76
CA SER A 292 41.76 16.85 11.00
C SER A 292 40.91 17.90 11.72
N ASN A 293 40.08 18.65 10.99
CA ASN A 293 39.14 19.62 11.56
C ASN A 293 37.82 18.97 12.03
N THR A 294 37.39 17.86 11.42
CA THR A 294 36.16 17.15 11.84
C THR A 294 36.25 16.67 13.29
N LYS A 295 37.46 16.32 13.75
CA LYS A 295 37.77 15.97 15.14
C LYS A 295 37.43 17.05 16.19
N ARG A 296 37.12 18.28 15.75
CA ARG A 296 36.71 19.40 16.63
C ARG A 296 35.21 19.41 16.93
N LEU A 297 34.39 18.62 16.22
CA LEU A 297 32.98 18.45 16.54
C LEU A 297 32.83 17.68 17.87
N PRO A 298 31.91 18.05 18.78
CA PRO A 298 31.68 17.28 19.99
C PRO A 298 31.04 15.92 19.68
N ALA A 299 31.02 15.02 20.67
CA ALA A 299 30.38 13.72 20.54
C ALA A 299 28.88 13.86 20.21
N GLY A 300 28.40 13.01 19.30
CA GLY A 300 27.03 13.02 18.78
C GLY A 300 26.70 14.16 17.81
N GLU A 301 27.68 14.97 17.40
CA GLU A 301 27.57 15.83 16.22
C GLU A 301 28.20 15.17 14.99
N ARG A 302 27.64 15.47 13.82
CA ARG A 302 27.86 14.71 12.58
C ARG A 302 28.05 15.58 11.35
N ILE A 303 28.52 14.94 10.28
CA ILE A 303 28.51 15.49 8.93
C ILE A 303 27.73 14.51 8.07
N THR A 304 26.61 14.98 7.49
CA THR A 304 25.73 14.20 6.62
C THR A 304 26.21 14.31 5.16
N SER A 305 26.10 13.23 4.39
CA SER A 305 26.34 13.28 2.94
C SER A 305 25.24 14.04 2.19
N ASN A 306 25.47 14.34 0.91
CA ASN A 306 24.34 14.61 0.01
C ASN A 306 23.43 13.38 -0.05
N MET A 307 22.13 13.60 -0.25
CA MET A 307 21.17 12.52 -0.51
C MET A 307 21.44 11.86 -1.86
N PHE A 308 21.32 10.53 -1.90
CA PHE A 308 21.43 9.70 -3.11
C PHE A 308 20.20 8.80 -3.26
N TYR A 309 19.86 8.42 -4.50
CA TYR A 309 18.60 7.74 -4.81
C TYR A 309 18.83 6.30 -5.26
N ILE A 310 18.30 5.33 -4.51
CA ILE A 310 18.38 3.89 -4.82
C ILE A 310 17.04 3.24 -4.49
N GLY A 311 16.49 2.51 -5.46
CA GLY A 311 15.33 1.63 -5.29
C GLY A 311 14.08 2.31 -4.72
N GLY A 312 13.63 3.36 -5.39
CA GLY A 312 12.42 4.10 -5.01
C GLY A 312 12.63 5.18 -3.92
N ARG A 313 13.82 5.24 -3.29
CA ARG A 313 14.06 5.96 -2.03
C ARG A 313 15.29 6.86 -2.07
N TYR A 314 15.26 7.90 -1.25
CA TYR A 314 16.43 8.70 -0.89
C TYR A 314 17.10 8.13 0.36
N TRP A 315 18.43 8.23 0.36
CA TRP A 315 19.33 7.77 1.41
C TRP A 315 20.40 8.83 1.64
N ASP A 316 20.95 8.92 2.85
CA ASP A 316 22.19 9.65 3.13
C ASP A 316 23.04 8.92 4.18
N ILE A 317 24.27 9.39 4.37
CA ILE A 317 25.27 8.80 5.27
C ILE A 317 25.61 9.83 6.33
N ASP A 318 25.38 9.50 7.60
CA ASP A 318 25.83 10.31 8.74
C ASP A 318 27.17 9.80 9.28
N TYR A 319 28.20 10.65 9.19
CA TYR A 319 29.53 10.42 9.74
C TYR A 319 29.71 11.17 11.06
N TYR A 320 30.08 10.44 12.11
CA TYR A 320 30.34 10.98 13.45
C TYR A 320 31.83 10.82 13.81
N PRO A 321 32.65 11.89 13.73
CA PRO A 321 34.09 11.80 13.99
C PRO A 321 34.41 11.42 15.44
N ASN A 322 33.53 11.77 16.38
CA ASN A 322 33.72 11.61 17.82
C ASN A 322 32.59 10.80 18.49
N GLY A 323 32.01 9.85 17.74
CA GLY A 323 30.95 8.97 18.21
C GLY A 323 29.55 9.58 18.05
N ALA A 324 28.52 8.74 17.96
CA ALA A 324 27.12 9.22 17.89
C ALA A 324 26.45 9.47 19.25
N ASP A 325 27.06 8.98 20.34
CA ASP A 325 26.50 9.05 21.68
C ASP A 325 26.80 10.40 22.35
N ARG A 326 25.80 11.29 22.37
CA ARG A 326 25.86 12.62 23.04
C ARG A 326 26.03 12.54 24.57
N SER A 327 25.93 11.37 25.20
CA SER A 327 26.14 11.20 26.65
C SER A 327 27.60 10.96 27.05
N LYS A 328 28.48 10.71 26.08
CA LYS A 328 29.94 10.56 26.26
C LYS A 328 30.63 11.86 25.87
N ASP A 329 31.69 12.26 26.57
CA ASP A 329 32.48 13.45 26.19
C ASP A 329 33.25 13.23 24.86
N PHE A 330 33.68 11.97 24.62
CA PHE A 330 34.42 11.53 23.44
C PHE A 330 34.36 9.99 23.32
N THR A 331 34.46 9.46 22.11
CA THR A 331 34.73 8.02 21.84
C THR A 331 36.05 7.85 21.12
N ASP A 332 36.79 6.76 21.34
CA ASP A 332 38.01 6.47 20.58
C ASP A 332 37.76 5.86 19.19
N SER A 333 36.48 5.62 18.84
CA SER A 333 36.03 5.14 17.53
C SER A 333 35.18 6.18 16.80
N ILE A 334 35.23 6.13 15.46
CA ILE A 334 34.30 6.84 14.56
C ILE A 334 33.03 6.00 14.42
N SER A 335 31.86 6.65 14.42
CA SER A 335 30.59 6.00 14.09
C SER A 335 30.12 6.39 12.68
N ILE A 336 29.42 5.49 11.99
CA ILE A 336 28.84 5.78 10.68
C ILE A 336 27.52 5.05 10.47
N TYR A 337 26.54 5.71 9.85
CA TYR A 337 25.21 5.14 9.64
C TYR A 337 24.64 5.51 8.27
N LEU A 338 23.91 4.57 7.69
CA LEU A 338 23.02 4.78 6.56
C LEU A 338 21.66 5.22 7.12
N HIS A 339 21.10 6.28 6.55
CA HIS A 339 19.77 6.77 6.85
C HIS A 339 18.89 6.61 5.61
N ALA A 340 17.60 6.32 5.81
CA ALA A 340 16.60 6.20 4.75
C ALA A 340 15.53 7.27 4.93
N HIS A 341 14.87 7.66 3.83
CA HIS A 341 13.77 8.65 3.86
C HIS A 341 12.45 8.09 3.32
N CYS A 342 11.33 8.56 3.89
CA CYS A 342 9.97 8.14 3.53
C CYS A 342 9.66 8.37 2.04
N ARG A 343 8.83 7.52 1.43
CA ARG A 343 8.38 7.69 0.04
C ARG A 343 7.28 8.76 -0.15
N GLY A 344 7.52 9.97 0.37
CA GLY A 344 6.61 11.11 0.28
C GLY A 344 5.55 11.18 1.38
N TYR A 345 4.69 12.20 1.31
CA TYR A 345 3.81 12.64 2.41
C TYR A 345 2.35 12.13 2.32
N GLY A 346 2.06 11.22 1.39
CA GLY A 346 0.68 10.90 0.95
C GLY A 346 0.17 9.50 1.27
N ASP A 347 1.04 8.55 1.64
CA ASP A 347 0.63 7.21 2.05
C ASP A 347 0.65 7.13 3.59
N GLN A 348 -0.44 6.67 4.19
CA GLN A 348 -0.59 6.59 5.66
C GLN A 348 -0.12 5.25 6.23
N GLN A 349 0.45 4.36 5.41
CA GLN A 349 1.03 3.11 5.87
C GLN A 349 2.36 3.35 6.62
N LYS A 350 2.51 2.68 7.77
CA LYS A 350 3.82 2.49 8.42
C LYS A 350 4.75 1.80 7.43
N GLU A 351 5.74 2.52 6.93
CA GLU A 351 6.62 1.99 5.89
C GLU A 351 7.87 1.36 6.53
N ARG A 352 8.09 0.05 6.36
CA ARG A 352 9.27 -0.67 6.89
C ARG A 352 10.07 -1.27 5.74
N VAL A 353 11.32 -0.86 5.61
CA VAL A 353 12.22 -1.16 4.48
C VAL A 353 13.31 -2.10 4.94
N ARG A 354 13.58 -3.18 4.20
CA ARG A 354 14.79 -3.99 4.36
C ARG A 354 15.82 -3.60 3.31
N ALA A 355 17.04 -3.30 3.71
CA ALA A 355 18.16 -3.11 2.78
C ALA A 355 19.43 -3.78 3.28
N GLN A 356 20.20 -4.35 2.35
CA GLN A 356 21.59 -4.70 2.59
C GLN A 356 22.45 -3.46 2.43
N TYR A 357 23.46 -3.28 3.27
CA TYR A 357 24.42 -2.20 3.16
C TYR A 357 25.84 -2.64 3.51
N LYS A 358 26.84 -1.96 2.97
CA LYS A 358 28.25 -2.14 3.33
C LYS A 358 28.94 -0.78 3.41
N PHE A 359 29.79 -0.60 4.41
CA PHE A 359 30.68 0.56 4.53
C PHE A 359 32.13 0.16 4.32
N SER A 360 32.81 0.86 3.40
CA SER A 360 34.23 0.71 3.10
C SER A 360 34.92 2.08 3.12
N LEU A 361 36.17 2.15 3.59
CA LEU A 361 37.04 3.31 3.38
C LEU A 361 37.90 3.07 2.14
N LEU A 362 38.01 4.09 1.30
CA LEU A 362 38.73 4.02 0.04
C LEU A 362 40.17 4.55 0.15
N ASP A 363 41.08 3.94 -0.60
CA ASP A 363 42.40 4.50 -0.90
C ASP A 363 42.35 5.58 -2.00
N LEU A 364 43.49 6.20 -2.32
CA LEU A 364 43.59 7.22 -3.39
C LEU A 364 43.30 6.70 -4.80
N ALA A 365 43.34 5.39 -5.02
CA ALA A 365 42.98 4.76 -6.29
C ALA A 365 41.50 4.34 -6.33
N GLY A 366 40.75 4.54 -5.24
CA GLY A 366 39.33 4.21 -5.12
C GLY A 366 39.03 2.78 -4.69
N ASN A 367 40.04 2.00 -4.28
CA ASN A 367 39.86 0.63 -3.80
C ASN A 367 39.44 0.62 -2.33
N ALA A 368 38.64 -0.37 -1.91
CA ALA A 368 38.35 -0.58 -0.50
C ALA A 368 39.62 -1.06 0.25
N ALA A 369 40.19 -0.20 1.09
CA ALA A 369 41.40 -0.46 1.88
C ALA A 369 41.11 -0.70 3.37
N TYR A 370 39.86 -0.50 3.79
CA TYR A 370 39.25 -1.01 5.02
C TYR A 370 37.76 -1.23 4.76
N GLU A 371 37.18 -2.33 5.24
CA GLU A 371 35.73 -2.55 5.16
C GLU A 371 35.23 -3.53 6.23
N LEU A 372 33.93 -3.43 6.53
CA LEU A 372 33.21 -4.40 7.33
C LEU A 372 32.30 -5.27 6.43
N PRO A 373 31.77 -6.41 6.93
CA PRO A 373 30.87 -7.27 6.17
C PRO A 373 29.60 -6.56 5.65
N ILE A 374 28.91 -7.19 4.70
CA ILE A 374 27.57 -6.74 4.27
C ILE A 374 26.58 -7.04 5.39
N GLU A 375 25.94 -5.99 5.92
CA GLU A 375 24.89 -6.09 6.93
C GLU A 375 23.49 -5.96 6.33
N THR A 376 22.46 -6.35 7.09
CA THR A 376 21.05 -6.18 6.71
C THR A 376 20.34 -5.26 7.71
N GLY A 377 20.00 -4.06 7.28
CA GLY A 377 19.28 -3.05 8.06
C GLY A 377 17.77 -3.09 7.84
N TYR A 378 17.02 -2.64 8.86
CA TYR A 378 15.58 -2.44 8.82
C TYR A 378 15.24 -0.98 9.15
N PHE A 379 14.66 -0.27 8.19
CA PHE A 379 14.35 1.15 8.28
C PHE A 379 12.83 1.33 8.34
N SER A 380 12.31 1.53 9.55
CA SER A 380 10.91 1.84 9.83
C SER A 380 10.62 3.35 9.73
N PHE A 381 9.42 3.72 9.27
CA PHE A 381 8.92 5.08 9.32
C PHE A 381 7.62 5.13 10.11
N HIS A 382 7.66 5.80 11.27
CA HIS A 382 6.48 6.05 12.08
C HIS A 382 5.68 7.24 11.53
N GLY A 383 4.36 7.13 11.53
CA GLY A 383 3.45 8.18 11.08
C GLY A 383 3.47 9.43 11.98
N PRO A 384 2.73 10.49 11.60
CA PRO A 384 2.79 11.81 12.24
C PRO A 384 2.37 11.84 13.72
N ASP A 385 1.76 10.77 14.26
CA ASP A 385 1.27 10.71 15.64
C ASP A 385 2.37 10.61 16.72
N GLY A 386 3.63 10.38 16.30
CA GLY A 386 4.85 10.85 16.98
C GLY A 386 5.09 10.38 18.42
N ARG A 387 4.52 9.24 18.84
CA ARG A 387 4.46 8.84 20.27
C ARG A 387 4.96 7.44 20.62
N ALA A 388 6.13 7.08 20.10
CA ALA A 388 7.13 6.26 20.80
C ALA A 388 8.50 6.43 20.11
N GLY A 389 9.55 6.70 20.89
CA GLY A 389 10.96 6.65 20.43
C GLY A 389 11.33 7.56 19.26
N MET A 390 11.94 8.72 19.54
CA MET A 390 12.67 9.50 18.51
C MET A 390 14.08 8.91 18.29
N GLU A 391 14.14 7.59 18.13
CA GLU A 391 15.35 6.87 17.74
C GLU A 391 15.50 7.04 16.23
N GLU A 392 16.50 7.82 15.80
CA GLU A 392 16.74 8.08 14.38
C GLU A 392 16.91 6.76 13.63
N VAL A 393 16.02 6.47 12.68
CA VAL A 393 15.90 5.15 12.08
C VAL A 393 16.99 4.94 11.02
N ARG A 394 18.12 4.50 11.54
CA ARG A 394 19.40 4.37 10.84
C ARG A 394 20.03 3.01 11.13
N CYS A 395 20.84 2.51 10.21
CA CYS A 395 21.59 1.27 10.40
C CYS A 395 23.07 1.52 10.07
N GLY A 396 23.96 1.00 10.91
CA GLY A 396 25.37 1.34 10.83
C GLY A 396 26.15 0.77 12.01
N TYR A 397 27.25 1.44 12.34
CA TYR A 397 28.19 1.01 13.35
C TYR A 397 28.51 2.15 14.32
N ASP A 398 28.28 1.93 15.62
CA ASP A 398 28.74 2.83 16.68
C ASP A 398 30.27 2.91 16.73
N GLU A 399 30.95 1.81 16.39
CA GLU A 399 32.40 1.67 16.34
C GLU A 399 32.83 1.15 14.96
N PHE A 400 32.69 1.99 13.92
CA PHE A 400 33.05 1.61 12.55
C PHE A 400 34.56 1.41 12.37
N ILE A 401 35.38 2.29 12.94
CA ILE A 401 36.84 2.17 12.97
C ILE A 401 37.41 2.93 14.17
N GLY A 402 38.37 2.32 14.86
CA GLY A 402 39.13 2.99 15.93
C GLY A 402 40.04 4.09 15.35
N LYS A 403 40.10 5.24 16.03
CA LYS A 403 40.90 6.40 15.60
C LYS A 403 42.39 6.10 15.52
N GLU A 404 42.91 5.27 16.43
CA GLU A 404 44.29 4.79 16.39
C GLU A 404 44.56 3.99 15.11
N GLU A 405 43.68 3.06 14.74
CA GLU A 405 43.82 2.24 13.52
C GLU A 405 43.71 3.09 12.24
N LEU A 406 42.82 4.09 12.23
CA LEU A 406 42.71 5.01 11.10
C LEU A 406 43.95 5.93 10.96
N GLU A 407 44.50 6.42 12.06
CA GLU A 407 45.77 7.19 12.05
C GLU A 407 46.99 6.29 11.73
N ARG A 408 47.00 5.03 12.16
CA ARG A 408 48.00 4.04 11.76
C ARG A 408 47.95 3.73 10.26
N ARG A 409 46.79 3.94 9.61
CA ARG A 409 46.59 3.88 8.15
C ARG A 409 46.55 5.26 7.47
N ARG A 410 46.99 6.33 8.13
CA ARG A 410 46.89 7.72 7.63
C ARG A 410 47.44 7.91 6.21
N GLU A 411 48.53 7.23 5.87
CA GLU A 411 49.19 7.33 4.57
C GLU A 411 48.36 6.74 3.40
N SER A 412 47.40 5.85 3.67
CA SER A 412 46.54 5.25 2.64
C SER A 412 45.06 5.67 2.74
N LEU A 413 44.56 5.98 3.94
CA LEU A 413 43.14 6.32 4.18
C LEU A 413 42.86 7.81 4.45
N LEU A 414 43.89 8.63 4.69
CA LEU A 414 43.77 10.05 5.06
C LEU A 414 44.76 10.96 4.30
N GLN A 415 45.31 10.49 3.18
CA GLN A 415 46.29 11.24 2.40
C GLN A 415 45.66 12.52 1.84
N GLY A 416 46.32 13.66 2.08
CA GLY A 416 45.75 15.00 1.78
C GLY A 416 44.76 15.51 2.83
N ASP A 417 44.66 14.88 4.01
CA ASP A 417 43.65 15.14 5.05
C ASP A 417 42.20 14.95 4.56
N CYS A 418 42.02 14.04 3.60
CA CYS A 418 40.75 13.65 3.01
C CYS A 418 40.39 12.22 3.43
N LEU A 419 39.21 12.02 4.03
CA LEU A 419 38.63 10.70 4.28
C LEU A 419 37.58 10.40 3.20
N ALA A 420 37.63 9.21 2.59
CA ALA A 420 36.67 8.78 1.58
C ALA A 420 35.94 7.52 2.04
N VAL A 421 34.63 7.63 2.28
CA VAL A 421 33.76 6.51 2.63
C VAL A 421 32.93 6.11 1.41
N ARG A 422 32.89 4.82 1.08
CA ARG A 422 31.90 4.23 0.19
C ARG A 422 30.80 3.56 1.02
N CYS A 423 29.55 3.85 0.71
CA CYS A 423 28.40 3.07 1.13
C CYS A 423 27.81 2.36 -0.09
N ASP A 424 27.82 1.03 -0.11
CA ASP A 424 27.06 0.22 -1.06
C ASP A 424 25.70 -0.11 -0.45
N VAL A 425 24.61 0.00 -1.23
CA VAL A 425 23.24 -0.28 -0.78
C VAL A 425 22.51 -1.17 -1.78
N GLY A 426 21.83 -2.20 -1.27
CA GLY A 426 20.96 -3.10 -2.04
C GLY A 426 19.57 -3.20 -1.39
N VAL A 427 18.52 -2.85 -2.14
CA VAL A 427 17.14 -2.77 -1.64
C VAL A 427 16.15 -3.27 -2.70
N MET A 428 14.95 -3.71 -2.28
CA MET A 428 13.85 -3.96 -3.21
C MET A 428 13.14 -2.66 -3.58
N ASP A 429 13.08 -2.35 -4.87
CA ASP A 429 12.21 -1.33 -5.45
C ASP A 429 10.83 -1.92 -5.76
N LEU A 430 9.77 -1.12 -5.57
CA LEU A 430 8.40 -1.45 -5.93
C LEU A 430 7.90 -0.42 -6.95
N GLN A 431 7.73 -0.89 -8.18
CA GLN A 431 7.31 -0.09 -9.33
C GLN A 431 5.89 -0.49 -9.74
N HIS A 432 5.00 0.49 -9.90
CA HIS A 432 3.62 0.26 -10.36
C HIS A 432 3.61 -0.24 -11.81
N MET A 433 2.73 -1.20 -12.10
CA MET A 433 2.44 -1.68 -13.45
C MET A 433 1.15 -1.07 -13.96
N PHE A 434 1.23 -0.35 -15.08
CA PHE A 434 0.05 0.04 -15.83
C PHE A 434 -0.59 -1.20 -16.49
N VAL A 435 -1.67 -1.71 -15.90
CA VAL A 435 -2.46 -2.81 -16.47
C VAL A 435 -3.53 -2.20 -17.39
N GLU A 436 -3.42 -2.39 -18.71
CA GLU A 436 -4.45 -1.94 -19.64
C GLU A 436 -5.82 -2.59 -19.27
N PRO A 437 -6.88 -1.79 -19.08
CA PRO A 437 -8.22 -2.35 -18.90
C PRO A 437 -8.68 -3.05 -20.19
N PRO A 438 -9.45 -4.16 -20.10
CA PRO A 438 -9.88 -4.89 -21.29
C PRO A 438 -10.66 -3.98 -22.25
N ARG A 439 -10.18 -3.85 -23.49
CA ARG A 439 -10.85 -3.06 -24.53
C ARG A 439 -12.29 -3.53 -24.68
N GLN A 440 -13.24 -2.65 -24.41
CA GLN A 440 -14.64 -2.93 -24.68
C GLN A 440 -14.81 -3.13 -26.19
N ARG A 441 -15.25 -4.33 -26.61
CA ARG A 441 -15.77 -4.51 -27.96
C ARG A 441 -17.09 -3.76 -28.04
N THR A 442 -17.05 -2.53 -28.54
CA THR A 442 -18.24 -1.83 -29.01
C THR A 442 -18.77 -2.60 -30.21
N GLY A 443 -19.88 -3.30 -30.02
CA GLY A 443 -20.66 -3.85 -31.14
C GLY A 443 -21.26 -2.69 -31.93
N HIS A 444 -20.57 -2.26 -32.97
CA HIS A 444 -21.22 -2.04 -34.25
C HIS A 444 -20.94 -3.29 -35.05
N ASP A 445 -22.00 -4.09 -35.22
CA ASP A 445 -22.04 -5.09 -36.27
C ASP A 445 -22.46 -4.29 -37.52
N ASP A 446 -21.48 -3.94 -38.35
CA ASP A 446 -21.71 -3.22 -39.61
C ASP A 446 -22.32 -4.19 -40.63
N ASP A 447 -23.64 -4.42 -40.55
CA ASP A 447 -24.45 -5.18 -41.52
C ASP A 447 -24.57 -4.39 -42.84
N ASP A 448 -23.48 -4.31 -43.62
CA ASP A 448 -23.42 -3.65 -44.93
C ASP A 448 -22.50 -4.43 -45.91
N ASP A 449 -22.95 -5.60 -46.41
CA ASP A 449 -22.44 -6.16 -47.68
C ASP A 449 -23.41 -7.20 -48.32
N TYR A 450 -23.76 -6.96 -49.60
CA TYR A 450 -24.53 -7.79 -50.57
C TYR A 450 -26.03 -8.12 -50.33
#